data_AF-A0A5N5FM00-F1
#
_entry.id   AF-A0A5N5FM00-F1
#
_cell.length_a   1.000
_cell.length_b   1.000
_cell.length_c   1.000
_cell.angle_alpha   90.00
_cell.angle_beta   90.00
_cell.angle_gamma   90.00
#
_symmetry.space_group_name_H-M   'P 1'
#
loop_
_entity.id
_entity.type
_entity.pdbx_description
1 polymer ?
#
loop_
_entity_poly.entity_id
_entity_poly.type
_entity_poly.pdbx_seq_one_letter_code
_entity_poly.pdbx_strand_id
1 'polypeptide(L)'
;MMAGRREGSLMRDKAQSFRGSRIVTAIVLGILLGCIFAFLFPHGFLSSYPPIQNRRFGKSDLQISSSQCESTERTTALKSDIASLSDKNDELKKEVQELTEKLRLSEQEKDHAHEQFSVLGKPHKAGPFGTVKGLRTNPAVVPDESVNPRLAKILEEVAVQKELIVALANSNVKSMLEVWFTSIKKVGITNYLVVGLDDEIEEFCKANDVPVYKRDPDERFDSIGKTGGNHAVSGLKFRILREFLQLGYSVLLSDVDIVYLQNPFNHLYRDSDVESMTDGHNNYTAYGFNDVFDEPSMGWARYAHTMRIWVYNSGFFYIRPTLPAIELLDRVAERLSRPEKAWDQAVFNEELFFPSHPGYNGLHASKRTMDFYLFMNSKVLFKTVRKDANLKKLKPVILHVNYHPDKLPRMQAIMDFYVHGKQDALEPFPDGSQW
;
A
#
# COMPACT_ATOMS: atom_id res chain seq x y z
N MET A 1 10.85 -15.79 -76.16
CA MET A 1 11.10 -15.61 -74.72
C MET A 1 10.40 -16.76 -73.99
N MET A 2 11.18 -17.78 -73.63
CA MET A 2 11.53 -18.11 -72.23
C MET A 2 10.29 -18.65 -71.49
N ALA A 3 10.01 -19.95 -71.64
CA ALA A 3 10.45 -21.06 -70.75
C ALA A 3 9.45 -21.23 -69.58
N GLY A 4 8.70 -22.34 -69.43
CA GLY A 4 9.17 -23.74 -69.31
C GLY A 4 9.58 -23.96 -67.84
N ARG A 5 9.19 -24.97 -67.06
CA ARG A 5 8.91 -26.40 -67.27
C ARG A 5 8.45 -26.94 -65.89
N ARG A 6 7.37 -27.73 -65.79
CA ARG A 6 7.30 -29.22 -65.70
C ARG A 6 7.40 -29.85 -64.29
N GLU A 7 6.40 -30.71 -64.05
CA GLU A 7 6.43 -32.09 -63.46
C GLU A 7 7.01 -32.23 -62.05
N GLY A 8 6.31 -32.80 -61.06
CA GLY A 8 5.70 -34.14 -61.02
C GLY A 8 6.54 -34.97 -60.04
N SER A 9 6.01 -35.61 -58.99
CA SER A 9 5.65 -37.03 -59.01
C SER A 9 5.73 -37.61 -57.59
N LEU A 10 4.63 -38.24 -57.14
CA LEU A 10 4.54 -39.56 -56.50
C LEU A 10 5.75 -40.11 -55.69
N MET A 11 5.52 -40.54 -54.45
CA MET A 11 5.34 -41.98 -54.13
C MET A 11 5.20 -42.30 -52.62
N ARG A 12 4.17 -43.11 -52.38
CA ARG A 12 3.89 -44.12 -51.34
C ARG A 12 5.08 -45.06 -51.04
N ASP A 13 5.36 -45.38 -49.77
CA ASP A 13 5.16 -46.75 -49.23
C ASP A 13 5.43 -46.95 -47.71
N LYS A 14 4.74 -47.98 -47.23
CA LYS A 14 4.63 -48.69 -45.93
C LYS A 14 5.81 -48.67 -44.93
N ALA A 15 5.46 -48.67 -43.63
CA ALA A 15 5.79 -49.78 -42.70
C ALA A 15 5.08 -49.61 -41.34
N GLN A 16 4.14 -50.51 -41.06
CA GLN A 16 3.50 -50.69 -39.76
C GLN A 16 4.43 -51.55 -38.90
N SER A 17 4.92 -51.01 -37.78
CA SER A 17 5.69 -51.77 -36.78
C SER A 17 5.11 -51.47 -35.40
N PHE A 18 4.52 -52.50 -34.78
CA PHE A 18 4.10 -52.54 -33.38
C PHE A 18 5.27 -52.20 -32.45
N ARG A 19 5.32 -50.96 -31.95
CA ARG A 19 6.10 -50.58 -30.77
C ARG A 19 5.13 -50.04 -29.73
N GLY A 20 4.74 -50.90 -28.81
CA GLY A 20 4.00 -50.51 -27.61
C GLY A 20 4.70 -49.33 -26.94
N SER A 21 3.98 -48.21 -26.84
CA SER A 21 4.53 -46.95 -26.34
C SER A 21 4.93 -47.13 -24.88
N ARG A 22 6.23 -47.02 -24.60
CA ARG A 22 6.81 -47.03 -23.24
C ARG A 22 6.11 -46.05 -22.29
N ILE A 23 5.47 -45.03 -22.85
CA ILE A 23 4.67 -44.03 -22.13
C ILE A 23 3.41 -44.66 -21.54
N VAL A 24 2.72 -45.54 -22.29
CA VAL A 24 1.52 -46.23 -21.79
C VAL A 24 1.90 -47.18 -20.66
N THR A 25 3.03 -47.89 -20.78
CA THR A 25 3.53 -48.77 -19.71
C THR A 25 3.90 -47.97 -18.46
N ALA A 26 4.52 -46.79 -18.60
CA ALA A 26 4.86 -45.92 -17.48
C ALA A 26 3.62 -45.35 -16.78
N ILE A 27 2.58 -44.97 -17.54
CA ILE A 27 1.30 -44.50 -16.98
C ILE A 27 0.63 -45.61 -16.17
N VAL A 28 0.56 -46.83 -16.71
CA VAL A 28 -0.05 -47.96 -16.01
C VAL A 28 0.71 -48.32 -14.73
N LEU A 29 2.04 -48.31 -14.77
CA LEU A 29 2.88 -48.51 -13.57
C LEU A 29 2.66 -47.41 -12.52
N GLY A 30 2.58 -46.15 -12.94
CA GLY A 30 2.33 -45.02 -12.04
C GLY A 30 0.98 -45.10 -11.34
N ILE A 31 -0.07 -45.50 -12.07
CA ILE A 31 -1.41 -45.70 -11.51
C ILE A 31 -1.40 -46.86 -10.50
N LEU A 32 -0.77 -48.00 -10.83
CA LEU A 32 -0.68 -49.14 -9.93
C LEU A 32 0.07 -48.82 -8.63
N LEU A 33 1.21 -48.13 -8.73
CA LEU A 33 1.95 -47.67 -7.56
C LEU A 33 1.12 -46.69 -6.72
N GLY A 34 0.43 -45.73 -7.35
CA GLY A 34 -0.47 -44.80 -6.67
C GLY A 34 -1.60 -45.51 -5.91
N CYS A 35 -2.21 -46.54 -6.52
CA CYS A 35 -3.25 -47.34 -5.87
C CYS A 35 -2.71 -48.14 -4.68
N ILE A 36 -1.50 -48.70 -4.77
CA ILE A 36 -0.85 -49.41 -3.66
C ILE A 36 -0.58 -48.46 -2.50
N PHE A 37 -0.07 -47.25 -2.77
CA PHE A 37 0.17 -46.25 -1.72
C PHE A 37 -1.12 -45.75 -1.07
N ALA A 38 -2.20 -45.56 -1.85
CA ALA A 38 -3.50 -45.16 -1.32
C ALA A 38 -4.14 -46.26 -0.43
N PHE A 39 -3.90 -47.54 -0.75
CA PHE A 39 -4.43 -48.67 0.01
C PHE A 39 -3.63 -48.95 1.29
N LEU A 40 -2.31 -48.84 1.23
CA LEU A 40 -1.43 -49.13 2.38
C LEU A 40 -1.28 -47.93 3.34
N PHE A 41 -1.48 -46.71 2.86
CA PHE A 41 -1.33 -45.48 3.66
C PHE A 41 -2.54 -44.54 3.51
N PRO A 42 -3.75 -44.97 3.91
CA PRO A 42 -4.98 -44.18 3.74
C PRO A 42 -5.01 -42.87 4.53
N HIS A 43 -4.05 -42.65 5.44
CA HIS A 43 -3.94 -41.45 6.26
C HIS A 43 -2.62 -40.67 6.08
N GLY A 44 -1.86 -40.94 5.01
CA GLY A 44 -0.60 -40.25 4.70
C GLY A 44 0.58 -40.63 5.61
N PHE A 45 1.79 -40.28 5.19
CA PHE A 45 3.06 -40.65 5.87
C PHE A 45 3.48 -39.72 7.01
N LEU A 46 2.74 -38.65 7.27
CA LEU A 46 3.05 -37.66 8.30
C LEU A 46 1.81 -37.41 9.16
N SER A 47 1.68 -38.20 10.23
CA SER A 47 0.70 -37.96 11.29
C SER A 47 1.34 -37.12 12.39
N SER A 48 0.91 -35.87 12.51
CA SER A 48 1.07 -35.07 13.72
C SER A 48 -0.29 -34.98 14.41
N TYR A 49 -0.27 -35.06 15.74
CA TYR A 49 -1.37 -35.04 16.72
C TYR A 49 -1.84 -36.40 17.26
N PRO A 50 -1.50 -36.74 18.53
CA PRO A 50 -2.24 -37.78 19.26
C PRO A 50 -3.58 -37.22 19.79
N PRO A 51 -4.61 -38.05 19.93
CA PRO A 51 -5.93 -37.63 20.38
C PRO A 51 -6.00 -37.49 21.90
N ILE A 52 -6.66 -36.42 22.36
CA ILE A 52 -7.01 -36.20 23.76
C ILE A 52 -8.03 -37.26 24.19
N GLN A 53 -7.61 -38.23 25.01
CA GLN A 53 -8.53 -39.16 25.66
C GLN A 53 -9.12 -38.51 26.93
N ASN A 54 -10.42 -38.23 26.89
CA ASN A 54 -11.25 -37.98 28.06
C ASN A 54 -11.29 -39.24 28.95
N ARG A 55 -10.58 -39.23 30.09
CA ARG A 55 -10.79 -40.21 31.16
C ARG A 55 -11.55 -39.57 32.34
N ARG A 56 -12.70 -40.19 32.62
CA ARG A 56 -13.57 -40.00 33.79
C ARG A 56 -12.76 -39.99 35.09
N PHE A 57 -12.96 -38.97 35.92
CA PHE A 57 -12.58 -38.99 37.33
C PHE A 57 -13.46 -39.98 38.10
N GLY A 58 -12.88 -41.09 38.54
CA GLY A 58 -13.43 -41.96 39.57
C GLY A 58 -12.84 -41.57 40.93
N LYS A 59 -13.70 -41.34 41.91
CA LYS A 59 -13.34 -41.20 43.33
C LYS A 59 -12.77 -42.52 43.86
N SER A 60 -11.59 -42.47 44.45
CA SER A 60 -11.19 -43.38 45.53
C SER A 60 -10.02 -42.78 46.31
N ASP A 61 -10.27 -42.52 47.59
CA ASP A 61 -9.28 -42.20 48.62
C ASP A 61 -8.22 -43.33 48.73
N LEU A 62 -6.95 -42.98 48.90
CA LEU A 62 -6.19 -43.26 50.14
C LEU A 62 -4.69 -42.99 49.98
N GLN A 63 -4.15 -42.47 51.10
CA GLN A 63 -2.76 -42.52 51.56
C GLN A 63 -1.75 -41.54 50.96
N ILE A 64 -1.77 -40.37 51.61
CA ILE A 64 -0.58 -39.57 51.93
C ILE A 64 0.53 -40.49 52.47
N SER A 65 1.59 -40.63 51.67
CA SER A 65 2.92 -41.03 52.12
C SER A 65 3.87 -39.92 51.68
N SER A 66 4.49 -39.30 52.68
CA SER A 66 5.44 -38.20 52.56
C SER A 66 6.69 -38.57 51.76
N SER A 67 6.99 -37.80 50.71
CA SER A 67 8.37 -37.60 50.26
C SER A 67 8.52 -36.21 49.62
N GLN A 68 9.24 -35.35 50.34
CA GLN A 68 9.81 -34.05 49.97
C GLN A 68 8.92 -33.01 49.27
N CYS A 69 8.63 -31.92 49.99
CA CYS A 69 8.28 -30.63 49.40
C CYS A 69 9.23 -30.31 48.24
N GLU A 70 8.72 -30.21 47.01
CA GLU A 70 9.32 -29.29 46.06
C GLU A 70 9.25 -27.89 46.69
N SER A 71 10.39 -27.23 46.82
CA SER A 71 10.44 -25.91 47.45
C SER A 71 9.56 -24.94 46.68
N THR A 72 8.72 -24.20 47.40
CA THR A 72 7.84 -23.15 46.85
C THR A 72 8.63 -22.19 45.95
N GLU A 73 9.90 -21.95 46.30
CA GLU A 73 10.90 -21.19 45.52
C GLU A 73 11.13 -21.72 44.10
N ARG A 74 11.22 -23.05 43.90
CA ARG A 74 11.39 -23.66 42.57
C ARG A 74 10.16 -23.44 41.69
N THR A 75 8.96 -23.53 42.27
CA THR A 75 7.71 -23.31 41.52
C THR A 75 7.53 -21.85 41.10
N THR A 76 7.95 -20.89 41.94
CA THR A 76 7.97 -19.46 41.58
C THR A 76 9.04 -19.14 40.55
N ALA A 77 10.23 -19.74 40.65
CA ALA A 77 11.30 -19.57 39.66
C ALA A 77 10.86 -20.09 38.28
N LEU A 78 10.27 -21.29 38.22
CA LEU A 78 9.73 -21.86 36.98
C LEU A 78 8.63 -20.98 36.33
N LYS A 79 7.75 -20.38 37.13
CA LYS A 79 6.74 -19.45 36.61
C LYS A 79 7.36 -18.17 36.03
N SER A 80 8.40 -17.64 36.69
CA SER A 80 9.15 -16.49 36.19
C SER A 80 9.86 -16.82 34.87
N ASP A 81 10.47 -18.00 34.77
CA ASP A 81 11.15 -18.45 33.55
C ASP A 81 10.16 -18.67 32.40
N ILE A 82 8.99 -19.26 32.67
CA ILE A 82 7.93 -19.42 31.68
C ILE A 82 7.41 -18.06 31.18
N ALA A 83 7.22 -17.09 32.07
CA ALA A 83 6.82 -15.74 31.69
C ALA A 83 7.89 -15.07 30.81
N SER A 84 9.16 -15.15 31.21
CA SER A 84 10.28 -14.62 30.43
C SER A 84 10.42 -15.29 29.06
N LEU A 85 10.24 -16.61 28.98
CA LEU A 85 10.23 -17.35 27.71
C LEU A 85 9.02 -16.99 26.84
N SER A 86 7.87 -16.69 27.44
CA SER A 86 6.68 -16.21 26.73
C SER A 86 6.95 -14.83 26.11
N ASP A 87 7.49 -13.90 26.88
CA ASP A 87 7.82 -12.55 26.39
C ASP A 87 8.84 -12.61 25.24
N LYS A 88 9.85 -13.47 25.38
CA LYS A 88 10.88 -13.68 24.35
C LYS A 88 10.32 -14.36 23.09
N ASN A 89 9.33 -15.24 23.23
CA ASN A 89 8.61 -15.81 22.09
C ASN A 89 7.79 -14.76 21.35
N ASP A 90 7.18 -13.81 22.07
CA ASP A 90 6.44 -12.71 21.45
C ASP A 90 7.36 -11.72 20.73
N GLU A 91 8.56 -11.47 21.27
CA GLU A 91 9.62 -10.71 20.61
C GLU A 91 10.12 -11.40 19.34
N LEU A 92 10.47 -12.68 19.41
CA LEU A 92 10.89 -13.49 18.26
C LEU A 92 9.81 -13.57 17.18
N LYS A 93 8.53 -13.63 17.55
CA LYS A 93 7.43 -13.58 16.58
C LYS A 93 7.41 -12.26 15.81
N LYS A 94 7.67 -11.12 16.47
CA LYS A 94 7.75 -9.82 15.81
C LYS A 94 8.94 -9.77 14.86
N GLU A 95 10.12 -10.24 15.29
CA GLU A 95 11.31 -10.31 14.44
C GLU A 95 11.09 -11.19 13.21
N VAL A 96 10.49 -12.38 13.38
CA VAL A 96 10.18 -13.28 12.26
C VAL A 96 9.20 -12.63 11.28
N GLN A 97 8.17 -11.92 11.77
CA GLN A 97 7.26 -11.17 10.91
C GLN A 97 7.98 -10.08 10.13
N GLU A 98 8.86 -9.32 10.79
CA GLU A 98 9.64 -8.26 10.16
C GLU A 98 10.60 -8.81 9.08
N LEU A 99 11.32 -9.89 9.38
CA LEU A 99 12.24 -10.53 8.45
C LEU A 99 11.51 -11.15 7.25
N THR A 100 10.36 -11.76 7.48
CA THR A 100 9.52 -12.32 6.41
C THR A 100 9.05 -11.22 5.46
N GLU A 101 8.71 -10.04 6.00
CA GLU A 101 8.29 -8.90 5.18
C GLU A 101 9.46 -8.28 4.41
N LYS A 102 10.63 -8.15 5.03
CA LYS A 102 11.86 -7.73 4.35
C LYS A 102 12.20 -8.66 3.18
N LEU A 103 12.04 -9.97 3.36
CA LEU A 103 12.22 -10.96 2.29
C LEU A 103 11.21 -10.76 1.16
N ARG A 104 9.92 -10.61 1.49
CA ARG A 104 8.83 -10.37 0.53
C ARG A 104 9.09 -9.12 -0.32
N LEU A 105 9.51 -8.02 0.31
CA LEU A 105 9.83 -6.76 -0.36
C LEU A 105 11.03 -6.93 -1.31
N SER A 106 12.09 -7.60 -0.85
CA SER A 106 13.27 -7.87 -1.68
C SER A 106 12.97 -8.76 -2.89
N GLU A 107 12.09 -9.76 -2.72
CA GLU A 107 11.61 -10.59 -3.82
C GLU A 107 10.81 -9.77 -4.85
N GLN A 108 9.91 -8.90 -4.39
CA GLN A 108 9.17 -8.00 -5.27
C GLN A 108 10.09 -7.05 -6.05
N GLU A 109 11.08 -6.44 -5.39
CA GLU A 109 12.06 -5.57 -6.05
C GLU A 109 12.86 -6.31 -7.12
N LYS A 110 13.30 -7.54 -6.82
CA LYS A 110 14.04 -8.39 -7.75
C LYS A 110 13.18 -8.76 -8.96
N ASP A 111 11.92 -9.14 -8.74
CA ASP A 111 10.99 -9.47 -9.83
C ASP A 111 10.70 -8.25 -10.70
N HIS A 112 10.48 -7.07 -10.10
CA HIS A 112 10.29 -5.82 -10.83
C HIS A 112 11.52 -5.43 -11.64
N ALA A 113 12.73 -5.53 -11.06
CA ALA A 113 13.98 -5.22 -11.76
C ALA A 113 14.21 -6.20 -12.93
N HIS A 114 13.87 -7.48 -12.75
CA HIS A 114 13.99 -8.49 -13.79
C HIS A 114 12.98 -8.27 -14.94
N GLU A 115 11.74 -7.93 -14.63
CA GLU A 115 10.72 -7.57 -15.62
C GLU A 115 11.14 -6.30 -16.40
N GLN A 116 11.63 -5.26 -15.71
CA GLN A 116 12.09 -4.02 -16.35
C GLN A 116 13.28 -4.25 -17.29
N PHE A 117 14.31 -4.97 -16.84
CA PHE A 117 15.47 -5.29 -17.67
C PHE A 117 15.09 -6.13 -18.89
N SER A 118 14.19 -7.09 -18.69
CA SER A 118 13.68 -7.94 -19.77
C SER A 118 12.92 -7.11 -20.81
N VAL A 119 12.02 -6.22 -20.40
CA VAL A 119 11.20 -5.41 -21.32
C VAL A 119 12.02 -4.38 -22.10
N LEU A 120 13.03 -3.76 -21.49
CA LEU A 120 13.83 -2.70 -22.11
C LEU A 120 14.94 -3.23 -23.05
N GLY A 121 15.36 -4.48 -22.88
CA GLY A 121 16.55 -5.00 -23.57
C GLY A 121 16.33 -5.43 -25.03
N LYS A 122 15.18 -6.03 -25.38
CA LYS A 122 14.86 -6.54 -26.74
C LYS A 122 13.35 -6.58 -27.02
N PRO A 123 12.91 -6.52 -28.29
CA PRO A 123 11.50 -6.77 -28.65
C PRO A 123 11.10 -8.21 -28.28
N HIS A 124 10.04 -8.35 -27.49
CA HIS A 124 9.50 -9.65 -27.07
C HIS A 124 8.27 -10.02 -27.92
N LYS A 125 8.15 -11.31 -28.25
CA LYS A 125 6.88 -11.84 -28.79
C LYS A 125 5.84 -11.85 -27.66
N ALA A 126 4.62 -11.46 -27.96
CA ALA A 126 3.51 -11.60 -27.03
C ALA A 126 3.32 -13.08 -26.65
N GLY A 127 3.16 -13.35 -25.35
CA GLY A 127 2.82 -14.68 -24.86
C GLY A 127 1.41 -15.12 -25.29
N PRO A 128 1.00 -16.35 -24.93
CA PRO A 128 -0.36 -16.83 -25.16
C PRO A 128 -1.47 -15.92 -24.60
N PHE A 129 -2.70 -16.16 -25.04
CA PHE A 129 -3.87 -15.43 -24.55
C PHE A 129 -3.97 -15.47 -23.02
N GLY A 130 -4.16 -14.31 -22.40
CA GLY A 130 -4.28 -14.16 -20.94
C GLY A 130 -2.96 -14.14 -20.16
N THR A 131 -1.80 -14.35 -20.79
CA THR A 131 -0.50 -14.35 -20.09
C THR A 131 0.29 -13.05 -20.27
N VAL A 132 -0.12 -12.17 -21.18
CA VAL A 132 0.57 -10.92 -21.46
C VAL A 132 0.31 -9.92 -20.34
N LYS A 133 1.38 -9.47 -19.68
CA LYS A 133 1.35 -8.35 -18.73
C LYS A 133 2.12 -7.18 -19.33
N GLY A 134 1.52 -5.99 -19.30
CA GLY A 134 2.24 -4.76 -19.61
C GLY A 134 3.20 -4.39 -18.49
N LEU A 135 4.27 -3.65 -18.81
CA LEU A 135 5.13 -3.06 -17.79
C LEU A 135 4.29 -2.05 -17.00
N ARG A 136 4.10 -2.32 -15.70
CA ARG A 136 3.32 -1.43 -14.83
C ARG A 136 4.18 -0.43 -14.09
N THR A 137 5.47 -0.69 -13.95
CA THR A 137 6.40 0.18 -13.23
C THR A 137 7.48 0.71 -14.16
N ASN A 138 7.57 2.02 -14.27
CA ASN A 138 8.71 2.66 -14.92
C ASN A 138 9.98 2.49 -14.04
N PRO A 139 11.18 2.47 -14.64
CA PRO A 139 12.42 2.40 -13.87
C PRO A 139 12.55 3.64 -12.98
N ALA A 140 13.16 3.45 -11.81
CA ALA A 140 13.52 4.57 -10.95
C ALA A 140 14.58 5.45 -11.63
N VAL A 141 14.54 6.75 -11.36
CA VAL A 141 15.59 7.68 -11.79
C VAL A 141 16.89 7.40 -11.04
N VAL A 142 18.00 7.78 -11.66
CA VAL A 142 19.29 7.80 -10.96
C VAL A 142 19.26 8.95 -9.94
N PRO A 143 19.56 8.68 -8.66
CA PRO A 143 19.64 9.73 -7.63
C PRO A 143 20.60 10.85 -8.02
N ASP A 144 20.18 12.10 -7.87
CA ASP A 144 21.01 13.29 -8.05
C ASP A 144 21.12 14.08 -6.73
N GLU A 145 22.14 13.76 -5.94
CA GLU A 145 22.40 14.40 -4.65
C GLU A 145 22.68 15.91 -4.76
N SER A 146 23.06 16.41 -5.95
CA SER A 146 23.33 17.84 -6.16
C SER A 146 22.06 18.70 -6.07
N VAL A 147 20.89 18.10 -6.25
CA VAL A 147 19.58 18.78 -6.15
C VAL A 147 19.36 19.37 -4.76
N ASN A 148 19.66 18.59 -3.72
CA ASN A 148 19.48 19.02 -2.33
C ASN A 148 20.37 18.15 -1.39
N PRO A 149 21.66 18.48 -1.25
CA PRO A 149 22.62 17.67 -0.49
C PRO A 149 22.22 17.51 0.99
N ARG A 150 21.61 18.55 1.57
CA ARG A 150 21.19 18.55 2.97
C ARG A 150 20.01 17.61 3.22
N LEU A 151 19.02 17.64 2.31
CA LEU A 151 17.92 16.68 2.33
C LEU A 151 18.43 15.26 2.08
N ALA A 152 19.31 15.06 1.09
CA ALA A 152 19.88 13.75 0.77
C ALA A 152 20.46 13.04 1.99
N LYS A 153 21.26 13.76 2.80
CA LYS A 153 21.84 13.23 4.04
C LYS A 153 20.77 12.82 5.07
N ILE A 154 19.73 13.64 5.25
CA ILE A 154 18.64 13.32 6.17
C ILE A 154 17.87 12.09 5.68
N LEU A 155 17.63 11.98 4.38
CA LEU A 155 16.92 10.84 3.80
C LEU A 155 17.71 9.53 3.93
N GLU A 156 19.05 9.58 3.84
CA GLU A 156 19.91 8.41 4.08
C GLU A 156 19.76 7.88 5.52
N GLU A 157 19.57 8.76 6.49
CA GLU A 157 19.42 8.40 7.91
C GLU A 157 17.99 7.92 8.24
N VAL A 158 16.96 8.51 7.63
CA VAL A 158 15.56 8.33 8.03
C VAL A 158 14.79 7.32 7.16
N ALA A 159 15.12 7.21 5.87
CA ALA A 159 14.36 6.36 4.97
C ALA A 159 14.70 4.87 5.16
N VAL A 160 13.68 4.02 5.03
CA VAL A 160 13.86 2.56 5.00
C VAL A 160 13.56 2.10 3.59
N GLN A 161 14.50 1.39 2.96
CA GLN A 161 14.38 0.94 1.56
C GLN A 161 14.12 2.09 0.58
N LYS A 162 14.68 3.28 0.87
CA LYS A 162 14.42 4.52 0.12
C LYS A 162 12.94 4.92 0.06
N GLU A 163 12.14 4.49 1.02
CA GLU A 163 10.74 4.89 1.17
C GLU A 163 10.54 5.58 2.51
N LEU A 164 9.69 6.61 2.54
CA LEU A 164 9.29 7.28 3.77
C LEU A 164 7.96 8.01 3.65
N ILE A 165 7.33 8.23 4.81
CA ILE A 165 6.17 9.11 4.94
C ILE A 165 6.65 10.55 4.98
N VAL A 166 6.01 11.44 4.22
CA VAL A 166 6.33 12.88 4.24
C VAL A 166 5.06 13.68 4.51
N ALA A 167 5.11 14.53 5.53
CA ALA A 167 4.05 15.49 5.85
C ALA A 167 4.59 16.92 5.84
N LEU A 168 3.83 17.86 5.29
CA LEU A 168 4.16 19.29 5.33
C LEU A 168 3.33 19.97 6.42
N ALA A 169 3.97 20.80 7.25
CA ALA A 169 3.28 21.46 8.34
C ALA A 169 3.80 22.88 8.61
N ASN A 170 2.87 23.76 8.96
CA ASN A 170 3.13 25.05 9.60
C ASN A 170 2.42 25.11 10.96
N SER A 171 2.70 26.16 11.73
CA SER A 171 2.15 26.44 13.06
C SER A 171 0.62 26.34 13.14
N ASN A 172 -0.11 26.67 12.07
CA ASN A 172 -1.58 26.60 12.03
C ASN A 172 -2.13 25.18 12.20
N VAL A 173 -1.34 24.15 11.88
CA VAL A 173 -1.77 22.74 11.95
C VAL A 173 -1.06 21.95 13.05
N LYS A 174 -0.35 22.65 13.96
CA LYS A 174 0.46 22.05 15.04
C LYS A 174 -0.29 21.00 15.87
N SER A 175 -1.52 21.29 16.30
CA SER A 175 -2.31 20.35 17.10
C SER A 175 -2.72 19.08 16.33
N MET A 176 -2.95 19.17 15.01
CA MET A 176 -3.19 17.99 14.19
C MET A 176 -1.91 17.20 13.95
N LEU A 177 -0.80 17.91 13.72
CA LEU A 177 0.53 17.29 13.59
C LEU A 177 0.90 16.48 14.84
N GLU A 178 0.55 16.97 16.04
CA GLU A 178 0.75 16.24 17.29
C GLU A 178 0.04 14.89 17.30
N VAL A 179 -1.23 14.84 16.91
CA VAL A 179 -1.98 13.58 16.80
C VAL A 179 -1.38 12.69 15.71
N TRP A 180 -0.99 13.28 14.58
CA TRP A 180 -0.37 12.59 13.44
C TRP A 180 0.90 11.84 13.85
N PHE A 181 1.92 12.52 14.41
CA PHE A 181 3.16 11.83 14.79
C PHE A 181 2.94 10.91 16.00
N THR A 182 2.01 11.23 16.90
CA THR A 182 1.69 10.36 18.04
C THR A 182 1.13 9.04 17.56
N SER A 183 0.26 9.06 16.54
CA SER A 183 -0.28 7.85 15.92
C SER A 183 0.81 7.00 15.25
N ILE A 184 1.71 7.65 14.50
CA ILE A 184 2.88 7.02 13.84
C ILE A 184 3.80 6.34 14.85
N LYS A 185 4.18 7.05 15.91
CA LYS A 185 5.04 6.52 16.99
C LYS A 185 4.41 5.33 17.69
N LYS A 186 3.09 5.38 17.93
CA LYS A 186 2.35 4.31 18.59
C LYS A 186 2.27 3.04 17.76
N VAL A 187 2.24 3.18 16.43
CA VAL A 187 2.34 2.05 15.48
C VAL A 187 3.78 1.54 15.36
N GLY A 188 4.79 2.36 15.68
CA GLY A 188 6.20 2.01 15.58
C GLY A 188 6.77 2.18 14.16
N ILE A 189 6.21 3.09 13.36
CA ILE A 189 6.75 3.42 12.04
C ILE A 189 7.98 4.33 12.24
N THR A 190 9.10 4.01 11.59
CA THR A 190 10.38 4.71 11.78
C THR A 190 10.76 5.62 10.62
N ASN A 191 10.33 5.29 9.40
CA ASN A 191 10.64 6.03 8.18
C ASN A 191 9.58 7.09 7.87
N TYR A 192 9.63 8.20 8.61
CA TYR A 192 8.79 9.37 8.39
C TYR A 192 9.57 10.67 8.62
N LEU A 193 9.18 11.72 7.90
CA LEU A 193 9.82 13.03 7.95
C LEU A 193 8.76 14.13 7.88
N VAL A 194 8.85 15.09 8.80
CA VAL A 194 8.07 16.34 8.71
C VAL A 194 8.87 17.37 7.94
N VAL A 195 8.26 17.96 6.92
CA VAL A 195 8.79 19.15 6.26
C VAL A 195 8.19 20.38 6.94
N GLY A 196 9.02 21.05 7.76
CA GLY A 196 8.63 22.26 8.49
C GLY A 196 8.60 23.47 7.57
N LEU A 197 7.49 24.21 7.59
CA LEU A 197 7.30 25.44 6.79
C LEU A 197 7.57 26.72 7.59
N ASP A 198 7.76 26.63 8.91
CA ASP A 198 8.14 27.72 9.79
C ASP A 198 9.04 27.21 10.95
N ASP A 199 9.64 28.16 11.68
CA ASP A 199 10.53 27.87 12.81
C ASP A 199 9.80 27.17 13.96
N GLU A 200 8.52 27.50 14.20
CA GLU A 200 7.75 26.92 15.28
C GLU A 200 7.56 25.41 15.10
N ILE A 201 7.25 24.95 13.90
CA ILE A 201 7.14 23.52 13.62
C ILE A 201 8.49 22.82 13.69
N GLU A 202 9.57 23.47 13.24
CA GLU A 202 10.91 22.89 13.38
C GLU A 202 11.28 22.65 14.85
N GLU A 203 11.08 23.66 15.70
CA GLU A 203 11.33 23.56 17.14
C GLU A 203 10.40 22.54 17.81
N PHE A 204 9.11 22.53 17.44
CA PHE A 204 8.12 21.60 17.97
C PHE A 204 8.47 20.14 17.65
N CYS A 205 8.88 19.85 16.41
CA CYS A 205 9.30 18.51 16.01
C CYS A 205 10.58 18.09 16.76
N LYS A 206 11.58 18.98 16.87
CA LYS A 206 12.82 18.70 17.63
C LYS A 206 12.54 18.42 19.10
N ALA A 207 11.68 19.21 19.74
CA ALA A 207 11.30 19.04 21.15
C ALA A 207 10.54 17.73 21.41
N ASN A 208 9.98 17.12 20.37
CA ASN A 208 9.23 15.87 20.45
C ASN A 208 9.97 14.70 19.78
N ASP A 209 11.27 14.78 19.49
CA ASP A 209 12.00 13.69 18.81
C ASP A 209 11.31 13.22 17.50
N VAL A 210 10.89 14.17 16.67
CA VAL A 210 10.30 13.93 15.35
C VAL A 210 11.30 14.38 14.28
N PRO A 211 11.70 13.51 13.33
CA PRO A 211 12.57 13.91 12.23
C PRO A 211 11.95 15.07 11.44
N VAL A 212 12.71 16.15 11.26
CA VAL A 212 12.23 17.36 10.60
C VAL A 212 13.25 17.92 9.61
N TYR A 213 12.75 18.38 8.47
CA TYR A 213 13.50 19.11 7.46
C TYR A 213 12.82 20.45 7.18
N LYS A 214 13.50 21.56 7.45
CA LYS A 214 13.05 22.91 7.07
C LYS A 214 13.96 23.47 6.00
N ARG A 215 13.47 23.71 4.78
CA ARG A 215 14.28 24.22 3.65
C ARG A 215 15.12 25.44 4.06
N ASP A 216 16.28 25.62 3.41
CA ASP A 216 17.05 26.86 3.54
C ASP A 216 16.17 28.08 3.19
N PRO A 217 16.36 29.23 3.84
CA PRO A 217 15.53 30.40 3.62
C PRO A 217 15.47 30.80 2.15
N ASP A 218 14.26 30.95 1.64
CA ASP A 218 13.97 31.42 0.29
C ASP A 218 12.72 32.30 0.40
N GLU A 219 12.88 33.61 0.19
CA GLU A 219 11.82 34.60 0.45
C GLU A 219 10.48 34.27 -0.25
N ARG A 220 10.54 33.65 -1.45
CA ARG A 220 9.32 33.27 -2.19
C ARG A 220 8.68 32.02 -1.59
N PHE A 221 9.48 31.06 -1.17
CA PHE A 221 8.99 29.83 -0.53
C PHE A 221 8.50 30.10 0.89
N ASP A 222 9.26 30.89 1.66
CA ASP A 222 8.99 31.24 3.05
C ASP A 222 7.73 32.10 3.18
N SER A 223 7.51 33.06 2.28
CA SER A 223 6.27 33.84 2.26
C SER A 223 5.05 32.96 1.98
N ILE A 224 5.14 32.03 1.03
CA ILE A 224 4.07 31.06 0.74
C ILE A 224 3.83 30.11 1.92
N GLY A 225 4.88 29.60 2.57
CA GLY A 225 4.76 28.69 3.71
C GLY A 225 4.14 29.34 4.95
N LYS A 226 4.49 30.62 5.21
CA LYS A 226 4.05 31.37 6.39
C LYS A 226 2.66 32.01 6.23
N THR A 227 2.38 32.61 5.08
CA THR A 227 1.16 33.44 4.88
C THR A 227 0.30 32.99 3.70
N GLY A 228 0.73 31.98 2.94
CA GLY A 228 -0.02 31.46 1.81
C GLY A 228 -1.30 30.75 2.25
N GLY A 229 -2.38 30.99 1.51
CA GLY A 229 -3.60 30.17 1.63
C GLY A 229 -3.35 28.73 1.16
N ASN A 230 -4.29 27.82 1.45
CA ASN A 230 -4.19 26.38 1.14
C ASN A 230 -3.70 26.08 -0.28
N HIS A 231 -4.12 26.87 -1.28
CA HIS A 231 -3.69 26.71 -2.68
C HIS A 231 -2.19 26.94 -2.89
N ALA A 232 -1.62 27.98 -2.28
CA ALA A 232 -0.20 28.31 -2.45
C ALA A 232 0.70 27.30 -1.73
N VAL A 233 0.29 26.88 -0.53
CA VAL A 233 0.96 25.80 0.22
C VAL A 233 0.86 24.46 -0.54
N SER A 234 -0.25 24.22 -1.23
CA SER A 234 -0.38 23.02 -2.08
C SER A 234 0.55 23.04 -3.29
N GLY A 235 0.80 24.19 -3.92
CA GLY A 235 1.81 24.29 -4.98
C GLY A 235 3.23 24.00 -4.46
N LEU A 236 3.53 24.41 -3.23
CA LEU A 236 4.80 24.11 -2.57
C LEU A 236 4.98 22.61 -2.29
N LYS A 237 3.90 21.92 -1.89
CA LYS A 237 3.85 20.47 -1.68
C LYS A 237 4.47 19.68 -2.83
N PHE A 238 4.00 19.91 -4.06
CA PHE A 238 4.48 19.14 -5.23
C PHE A 238 5.93 19.48 -5.61
N ARG A 239 6.37 20.73 -5.41
CA ARG A 239 7.79 21.11 -5.63
C ARG A 239 8.72 20.42 -4.65
N ILE A 240 8.33 20.34 -3.37
CA ILE A 240 9.11 19.66 -2.35
C ILE A 240 9.17 18.16 -2.67
N LEU A 241 8.03 17.52 -2.95
CA LEU A 241 7.99 16.10 -3.33
C LEU A 241 8.90 15.77 -4.52
N ARG A 242 9.00 16.69 -5.49
CA ARG A 242 9.86 16.52 -6.66
C ARG A 242 11.32 16.30 -6.27
N GLU A 243 11.82 17.02 -5.28
CA GLU A 243 13.21 16.89 -4.82
C GLU A 243 13.48 15.51 -4.23
N PHE A 244 12.53 14.96 -3.47
CA PHE A 244 12.65 13.59 -2.94
C PHE A 244 12.73 12.56 -4.07
N LEU A 245 11.90 12.72 -5.11
CA LEU A 245 11.92 11.82 -6.26
C LEU A 245 13.22 11.92 -7.06
N GLN A 246 13.77 13.13 -7.24
CA GLN A 246 15.07 13.32 -7.89
C GLN A 246 16.24 12.72 -7.10
N LEU A 247 16.13 12.71 -5.76
CA LEU A 247 17.06 12.02 -4.88
C LEU A 247 16.86 10.48 -4.88
N GLY A 248 15.88 9.98 -5.65
CA GLY A 248 15.62 8.54 -5.80
C GLY A 248 14.86 7.92 -4.63
N TYR A 249 14.12 8.70 -3.84
CA TYR A 249 13.30 8.22 -2.73
C TYR A 249 11.82 8.17 -3.14
N SER A 250 11.15 7.06 -2.84
CA SER A 250 9.69 6.99 -2.93
C SER A 250 9.06 7.66 -1.73
N VAL A 251 7.97 8.39 -1.96
CA VAL A 251 7.30 9.16 -0.91
C VAL A 251 5.87 8.66 -0.75
N LEU A 252 5.49 8.35 0.49
CA LEU A 252 4.09 8.30 0.90
C LEU A 252 3.71 9.67 1.45
N LEU A 253 3.13 10.53 0.59
CA LEU A 253 2.62 11.83 1.01
C LEU A 253 1.50 11.61 2.03
N SER A 254 1.53 12.39 3.11
CA SER A 254 0.46 12.46 4.10
C SER A 254 0.14 13.90 4.45
N ASP A 255 -1.13 14.27 4.30
CA ASP A 255 -1.66 15.42 5.03
C ASP A 255 -1.65 15.13 6.54
N VAL A 256 -1.66 16.20 7.33
CA VAL A 256 -1.53 16.15 8.80
C VAL A 256 -2.81 15.71 9.51
N ASP A 257 -3.95 15.66 8.82
CA ASP A 257 -5.25 15.23 9.33
C ASP A 257 -5.51 13.74 9.10
N ILE A 258 -4.44 12.95 9.17
CA ILE A 258 -4.44 11.50 9.01
C ILE A 258 -4.02 10.83 10.32
N VAL A 259 -4.73 9.77 10.68
CA VAL A 259 -4.41 8.92 11.83
C VAL A 259 -3.89 7.57 11.34
N TYR A 260 -2.71 7.18 11.81
CA TYR A 260 -2.10 5.88 11.51
C TYR A 260 -2.48 4.85 12.56
N LEU A 261 -2.93 3.68 12.10
CA LEU A 261 -3.34 2.56 12.97
C LEU A 261 -2.53 1.30 12.70
N GLN A 262 -1.91 1.19 11.52
CA GLN A 262 -0.98 0.13 11.12
C GLN A 262 0.12 0.73 10.22
N ASN A 263 1.21 -0.01 10.04
CA ASN A 263 2.32 0.44 9.19
C ASN A 263 1.90 0.35 7.71
N PRO A 264 1.77 1.49 6.99
CA PRO A 264 1.26 1.51 5.62
C PRO A 264 2.15 0.79 4.62
N PHE A 265 3.46 0.72 4.86
CA PHE A 265 4.41 0.09 3.95
C PHE A 265 4.16 -1.42 3.78
N ASN A 266 3.50 -2.06 4.74
CA ASN A 266 3.11 -3.48 4.66
C ASN A 266 1.86 -3.70 3.78
N HIS A 267 1.19 -2.62 3.35
CA HIS A 267 -0.07 -2.67 2.61
C HIS A 267 0.01 -2.03 1.21
N LEU A 268 1.16 -1.45 0.84
CA LEU A 268 1.40 -0.88 -0.49
C LEU A 268 1.78 -1.99 -1.49
N TYR A 269 1.25 -1.88 -2.70
CA TYR A 269 1.56 -2.81 -3.80
C TYR A 269 2.83 -2.42 -4.55
N ARG A 270 3.13 -1.12 -4.66
CA ARG A 270 4.34 -0.57 -5.33
C ARG A 270 4.46 -0.92 -6.81
N ASP A 271 3.39 -1.39 -7.44
CA ASP A 271 3.39 -1.83 -8.85
C ASP A 271 2.96 -0.73 -9.84
N SER A 272 2.89 0.51 -9.40
CA SER A 272 2.49 1.67 -10.21
C SER A 272 3.34 2.89 -9.85
N ASP A 273 3.47 3.85 -10.77
CA ASP A 273 4.16 5.12 -10.52
C ASP A 273 3.49 5.89 -9.37
N VAL A 274 2.15 5.83 -9.32
CA VAL A 274 1.31 6.43 -8.27
C VAL A 274 0.33 5.40 -7.72
N GLU A 275 0.35 5.17 -6.41
CA GLU A 275 -0.68 4.41 -5.69
C GLU A 275 -1.39 5.38 -4.75
N SER A 276 -2.70 5.58 -4.92
CA SER A 276 -3.41 6.68 -4.25
C SER A 276 -4.70 6.23 -3.58
N MET A 277 -5.00 6.90 -2.46
CA MET A 277 -6.27 6.81 -1.79
C MET A 277 -7.38 7.40 -2.67
N THR A 278 -8.55 6.76 -2.67
CA THR A 278 -9.74 7.25 -3.38
C THR A 278 -10.64 8.09 -2.48
N ASP A 279 -11.24 9.13 -3.04
CA ASP A 279 -12.36 9.84 -2.40
C ASP A 279 -13.70 9.11 -2.57
N GLY A 280 -13.72 7.97 -3.28
CA GLY A 280 -14.83 7.04 -3.30
C GLY A 280 -15.16 6.46 -1.91
N HIS A 281 -16.37 5.93 -1.75
CA HIS A 281 -16.89 5.50 -0.45
C HIS A 281 -17.62 4.15 -0.47
N ASN A 282 -17.51 3.42 -1.57
CA ASN A 282 -17.95 2.04 -1.77
C ASN A 282 -17.20 1.45 -2.97
N ASN A 283 -17.34 0.15 -3.25
CA ASN A 283 -16.66 -0.51 -4.39
C ASN A 283 -16.85 0.22 -5.74
N TYR A 284 -18.08 0.63 -6.08
CA TYR A 284 -18.37 1.29 -7.36
C TYR A 284 -17.66 2.63 -7.47
N THR A 285 -17.74 3.45 -6.43
CA THR A 285 -17.15 4.80 -6.44
C THR A 285 -15.64 4.76 -6.26
N ALA A 286 -15.13 3.85 -5.44
CA ALA A 286 -13.70 3.66 -5.19
C ALA A 286 -12.94 3.23 -6.45
N TYR A 287 -13.48 2.26 -7.19
CA TYR A 287 -12.76 1.59 -8.29
C TYR A 287 -13.26 1.95 -9.70
N GLY A 288 -14.25 2.85 -9.77
CA GLY A 288 -14.85 3.31 -11.01
C GLY A 288 -15.92 2.38 -11.58
N PHE A 289 -16.76 2.94 -12.44
CA PHE A 289 -17.88 2.22 -13.05
C PHE A 289 -18.25 2.78 -14.42
N ASN A 290 -18.88 1.93 -15.24
CA ASN A 290 -19.52 2.31 -16.50
C ASN A 290 -20.79 3.09 -16.20
N ASP A 291 -20.87 4.33 -16.69
CA ASP A 291 -22.03 5.20 -16.59
C ASP A 291 -22.61 5.45 -17.98
N VAL A 292 -23.93 5.56 -18.10
CA VAL A 292 -24.60 5.72 -19.40
C VAL A 292 -25.15 7.13 -19.51
N PHE A 293 -24.56 7.91 -20.42
CA PHE A 293 -25.12 9.20 -20.81
C PHE A 293 -26.34 8.97 -21.73
N ASP A 294 -27.45 9.63 -21.42
CA ASP A 294 -28.71 9.52 -22.17
C ASP A 294 -29.01 10.82 -22.93
N GLU A 295 -29.05 10.72 -24.25
CA GLU A 295 -29.42 11.80 -25.17
C GLU A 295 -30.64 11.39 -26.03
N PRO A 296 -31.88 11.61 -25.54
CA PRO A 296 -33.08 11.08 -26.18
C PRO A 296 -33.28 11.48 -27.66
N SER A 297 -32.81 12.66 -28.06
CA SER A 297 -32.88 13.17 -29.44
C SER A 297 -32.14 12.29 -30.46
N MET A 298 -31.20 11.45 -30.02
CA MET A 298 -30.38 10.59 -30.87
C MET A 298 -31.04 9.25 -31.22
N GLY A 299 -32.26 8.97 -30.72
CA GLY A 299 -33.01 7.76 -31.05
C GLY A 299 -32.27 6.49 -30.65
N TRP A 300 -31.88 5.66 -31.63
CA TRP A 300 -31.13 4.41 -31.37
C TRP A 300 -29.77 4.66 -30.69
N ALA A 301 -29.10 5.77 -31.00
CA ALA A 301 -27.78 6.12 -30.46
C ALA A 301 -27.84 6.88 -29.12
N ARG A 302 -29.01 6.94 -28.46
CA ARG A 302 -29.22 7.75 -27.24
C ARG A 302 -28.34 7.36 -26.05
N TYR A 303 -27.88 6.11 -25.99
CA TYR A 303 -27.10 5.61 -24.86
C TYR A 303 -25.62 5.57 -25.22
N ALA A 304 -24.85 6.51 -24.66
CA ALA A 304 -23.41 6.55 -24.80
C ALA A 304 -22.75 6.08 -23.50
N HIS A 305 -21.88 5.08 -23.60
CA HIS A 305 -21.10 4.60 -22.46
C HIS A 305 -20.00 5.59 -22.10
N THR A 306 -19.90 5.90 -20.81
CA THR A 306 -18.89 6.75 -20.20
C THR A 306 -18.23 6.01 -19.04
N MET A 307 -17.03 6.42 -18.64
CA MET A 307 -16.34 5.87 -17.47
C MET A 307 -16.31 6.91 -16.37
N ARG A 308 -16.75 6.57 -15.17
CA ARG A 308 -16.70 7.46 -14.01
C ARG A 308 -15.77 6.88 -12.96
N ILE A 309 -14.83 7.69 -12.54
CA ILE A 309 -13.84 7.38 -11.51
C ILE A 309 -13.93 8.51 -10.49
N TRP A 310 -14.05 8.19 -9.21
CA TRP A 310 -13.88 9.23 -8.19
C TRP A 310 -12.43 9.64 -8.12
N VAL A 311 -12.24 10.93 -7.92
CA VAL A 311 -10.92 11.52 -7.85
C VAL A 311 -10.07 10.83 -6.78
N TYR A 312 -8.79 10.71 -7.09
CA TYR A 312 -7.75 10.37 -6.14
C TYR A 312 -7.52 11.53 -5.19
N ASN A 313 -7.32 11.20 -3.92
CA ASN A 313 -7.07 12.19 -2.90
C ASN A 313 -5.64 12.73 -3.02
N SER A 314 -5.47 14.06 -3.07
CA SER A 314 -4.14 14.71 -3.18
C SER A 314 -3.42 14.87 -1.83
N GLY A 315 -4.02 14.39 -0.74
CA GLY A 315 -3.47 14.41 0.62
C GLY A 315 -2.95 13.05 1.10
N PHE A 316 -3.18 11.96 0.36
CA PHE A 316 -2.57 10.66 0.68
C PHE A 316 -2.33 9.80 -0.56
N PHE A 317 -1.06 9.72 -0.99
CA PHE A 317 -0.64 8.86 -2.08
C PHE A 317 0.83 8.47 -1.96
N TYR A 318 1.14 7.25 -2.38
CA TYR A 318 2.49 6.75 -2.59
C TYR A 318 2.93 7.06 -4.02
N ILE A 319 4.12 7.63 -4.18
CA ILE A 319 4.69 7.99 -5.48
C ILE A 319 6.13 7.51 -5.58
N ARG A 320 6.46 6.84 -6.68
CA ARG A 320 7.78 6.29 -6.97
C ARG A 320 8.67 7.33 -7.66
N PRO A 321 10.00 7.25 -7.52
CA PRO A 321 10.93 8.17 -8.18
C PRO A 321 11.11 7.82 -9.66
N THR A 322 10.07 7.93 -10.49
CA THR A 322 10.11 7.62 -11.93
C THR A 322 9.94 8.90 -12.76
N LEU A 323 10.34 8.87 -14.04
CA LEU A 323 10.18 10.04 -14.91
C LEU A 323 8.71 10.49 -15.04
N PRO A 324 7.71 9.60 -15.27
CA PRO A 324 6.31 10.03 -15.31
C PRO A 324 5.79 10.57 -13.98
N ALA A 325 6.26 10.05 -12.85
CA ALA A 325 5.91 10.58 -11.54
C ALA A 325 6.47 11.98 -11.31
N ILE A 326 7.73 12.24 -11.68
CA ILE A 326 8.34 13.58 -11.62
C ILE A 326 7.62 14.54 -12.57
N GLU A 327 7.27 14.09 -13.78
CA GLU A 327 6.51 14.88 -14.74
C GLU A 327 5.12 15.27 -14.20
N LEU A 328 4.43 14.36 -13.50
CA LEU A 328 3.17 14.68 -12.81
C LEU A 328 3.37 15.84 -11.83
N LEU A 329 4.39 15.74 -10.97
CA LEU A 329 4.67 16.78 -9.98
C LEU A 329 5.00 18.13 -10.66
N ASP A 330 5.76 18.11 -11.74
CA ASP A 330 6.09 19.29 -12.54
C ASP A 330 4.84 19.94 -13.13
N ARG A 331 3.98 19.16 -13.80
CA ARG A 331 2.74 19.66 -14.40
C ARG A 331 1.78 20.25 -13.36
N VAL A 332 1.62 19.57 -12.22
CA VAL A 332 0.75 20.03 -11.14
C VAL A 332 1.30 21.31 -10.50
N ALA A 333 2.60 21.34 -10.18
CA ALA A 333 3.25 22.52 -9.61
C ALA A 333 3.22 23.72 -10.56
N GLU A 334 3.41 23.50 -11.87
CA GLU A 334 3.31 24.55 -12.88
C GLU A 334 1.89 25.13 -12.93
N ARG A 335 0.87 24.27 -13.06
CA ARG A 335 -0.53 24.70 -13.13
C ARG A 335 -0.99 25.43 -11.88
N LEU A 336 -0.60 24.96 -10.69
CA LEU A 336 -0.93 25.63 -9.43
C LEU A 336 -0.17 26.95 -9.23
N SER A 337 0.89 27.20 -10.00
CA SER A 337 1.63 28.47 -9.94
C SER A 337 1.04 29.57 -10.83
N ARG A 338 0.04 29.25 -11.67
CA ARG A 338 -0.63 30.23 -12.52
C ARG A 338 -1.51 31.18 -11.67
N PRO A 339 -1.78 32.41 -12.15
CA PRO A 339 -2.60 33.37 -11.39
C PRO A 339 -4.05 32.92 -11.15
N GLU A 340 -4.54 32.05 -12.02
CA GLU A 340 -5.88 31.46 -11.95
C GLU A 340 -5.96 30.45 -10.80
N LYS A 341 -6.90 30.68 -9.88
CA LYS A 341 -7.08 29.81 -8.70
C LYS A 341 -7.55 28.43 -9.15
N ALA A 342 -6.75 27.42 -8.86
CA ALA A 342 -7.09 26.02 -9.07
C ALA A 342 -6.99 25.23 -7.77
N TRP A 343 -7.83 24.20 -7.63
CA TRP A 343 -7.77 23.28 -6.50
C TRP A 343 -6.77 22.17 -6.80
N ASP A 344 -5.86 21.89 -5.87
CA ASP A 344 -4.76 20.95 -6.05
C ASP A 344 -5.24 19.54 -6.37
N GLN A 345 -6.30 19.07 -5.71
CA GLN A 345 -6.88 17.77 -6.00
C GLN A 345 -7.45 17.70 -7.41
N ALA A 346 -8.09 18.77 -7.89
CA ALA A 346 -8.61 18.83 -9.25
C ALA A 346 -7.45 18.77 -10.26
N VAL A 347 -6.44 19.63 -10.11
CA VAL A 347 -5.28 19.67 -11.01
C VAL A 347 -4.53 18.33 -11.03
N PHE A 348 -4.29 17.74 -9.85
CA PHE A 348 -3.64 16.44 -9.72
C PHE A 348 -4.36 15.34 -10.51
N ASN A 349 -5.69 15.29 -10.42
CA ASN A 349 -6.48 14.31 -11.14
C ASN A 349 -6.59 14.61 -12.63
N GLU A 350 -6.75 15.87 -13.02
CA GLU A 350 -6.79 16.25 -14.43
C GLU A 350 -5.49 15.86 -15.14
N GLU A 351 -4.33 16.19 -14.57
CA GLU A 351 -3.03 15.79 -15.14
C GLU A 351 -2.85 14.27 -15.18
N LEU A 352 -3.37 13.56 -14.17
CA LEU A 352 -3.23 12.10 -14.09
C LEU A 352 -4.20 11.34 -15.02
N PHE A 353 -5.37 11.91 -15.35
CA PHE A 353 -6.45 11.20 -16.04
C PHE A 353 -6.81 11.73 -17.43
N PHE A 354 -6.45 12.96 -17.80
CA PHE A 354 -6.79 13.46 -19.13
C PHE A 354 -6.10 12.66 -20.23
N PRO A 355 -6.86 12.20 -21.25
CA PRO A 355 -6.29 11.51 -22.38
C PRO A 355 -5.51 12.48 -23.26
N SER A 356 -4.54 11.98 -24.03
CA SER A 356 -3.92 12.78 -25.09
C SER A 356 -4.98 13.22 -26.11
N HIS A 357 -4.92 14.48 -26.50
CA HIS A 357 -5.82 15.11 -27.47
C HIS A 357 -5.06 16.17 -28.27
N PRO A 358 -5.63 16.74 -29.35
CA PRO A 358 -4.93 17.77 -30.12
C PRO A 358 -4.39 18.89 -29.21
N GLY A 359 -3.08 19.12 -29.27
CA GLY A 359 -2.39 20.12 -28.45
C GLY A 359 -2.06 19.72 -27.00
N TYR A 360 -2.37 18.49 -26.57
CA TYR A 360 -2.06 18.01 -25.21
C TYR A 360 -1.58 16.55 -25.23
N ASN A 361 -0.40 16.33 -24.67
CA ASN A 361 0.12 15.00 -24.41
C ASN A 361 -0.28 14.59 -22.99
N GLY A 362 -1.18 13.62 -22.88
CA GLY A 362 -1.58 13.08 -21.58
C GLY A 362 -0.40 12.45 -20.85
N LEU A 363 -0.48 12.43 -19.52
CA LEU A 363 0.56 11.84 -18.69
C LEU A 363 0.58 10.31 -18.85
N HIS A 364 1.78 9.74 -18.99
CA HIS A 364 1.99 8.30 -19.11
C HIS A 364 2.43 7.64 -17.78
N ALA A 365 1.87 8.10 -16.66
CA ALA A 365 2.09 7.49 -15.35
C ALA A 365 1.10 6.36 -15.10
N SER A 366 1.59 5.20 -14.67
CA SER A 366 0.73 4.13 -14.20
C SER A 366 0.17 4.45 -12.82
N LYS A 367 -1.02 3.91 -12.54
CA LYS A 367 -1.76 4.28 -11.32
C LYS A 367 -2.53 3.12 -10.72
N ARG A 368 -2.57 3.09 -9.39
CA ARG A 368 -3.32 2.12 -8.57
C ARG A 368 -4.20 2.84 -7.56
N THR A 369 -5.41 2.33 -7.38
CA THR A 369 -6.29 2.72 -6.26
C THR A 369 -5.99 1.84 -5.04
N MET A 370 -5.77 2.46 -3.89
CA MET A 370 -5.67 1.77 -2.60
C MET A 370 -7.01 1.14 -2.19
N ASP A 371 -6.97 0.11 -1.34
CA ASP A 371 -8.18 -0.46 -0.75
C ASP A 371 -8.87 0.58 0.16
N PHE A 372 -10.13 0.92 -0.12
CA PHE A 372 -10.82 2.02 0.57
C PHE A 372 -11.26 1.68 2.01
N TYR A 373 -11.22 0.40 2.42
CA TYR A 373 -11.42 0.01 3.81
C TYR A 373 -10.11 0.04 4.59
N LEU A 374 -8.97 -0.27 3.96
CA LEU A 374 -7.65 -0.16 4.59
C LEU A 374 -7.17 1.30 4.64
N PHE A 375 -7.33 2.05 3.56
CA PHE A 375 -6.94 3.44 3.43
C PHE A 375 -8.21 4.30 3.40
N MET A 376 -8.80 4.49 4.58
CA MET A 376 -10.19 4.87 4.74
C MET A 376 -10.37 6.39 4.88
N ASN A 377 -11.28 6.98 4.11
CA ASN A 377 -11.68 8.37 4.32
C ASN A 377 -12.75 8.48 5.42
N SER A 378 -12.82 9.64 6.06
CA SER A 378 -13.77 9.89 7.14
C SER A 378 -15.23 9.73 6.72
N LYS A 379 -15.58 9.95 5.45
CA LYS A 379 -16.94 9.68 4.96
C LYS A 379 -17.29 8.19 5.05
N VAL A 380 -16.37 7.30 4.67
CA VAL A 380 -16.54 5.85 4.81
C VAL A 380 -16.69 5.46 6.29
N LEU A 381 -15.85 6.03 7.17
CA LEU A 381 -15.93 5.75 8.61
C LEU A 381 -17.28 6.16 9.20
N PHE A 382 -17.64 7.44 9.06
CA PHE A 382 -18.77 8.03 9.79
C PHE A 382 -20.12 7.69 9.16
N LYS A 383 -20.22 7.54 7.83
CA LYS A 383 -21.50 7.17 7.20
C LYS A 383 -21.76 5.67 7.19
N THR A 384 -20.72 4.84 7.15
CA THR A 384 -20.86 3.40 6.87
C THR A 384 -20.25 2.54 7.97
N VAL A 385 -18.92 2.56 8.13
CA VAL A 385 -18.19 1.55 8.91
C VAL A 385 -18.59 1.55 10.38
N ARG A 386 -18.70 2.72 11.02
CA ARG A 386 -19.05 2.80 12.44
C ARG A 386 -20.45 2.25 12.77
N LYS A 387 -21.35 2.22 11.77
CA LYS A 387 -22.76 1.84 11.94
C LYS A 387 -23.01 0.36 11.69
N ASP A 388 -22.08 -0.33 11.04
CA ASP A 388 -22.19 -1.75 10.75
C ASP A 388 -21.44 -2.57 11.81
N ALA A 389 -22.12 -3.56 12.39
CA ALA A 389 -21.60 -4.34 13.50
C ALA A 389 -20.38 -5.21 13.14
N ASN A 390 -20.21 -5.55 11.86
CA ASN A 390 -19.07 -6.31 11.36
C ASN A 390 -17.96 -5.37 10.89
N LEU A 391 -18.30 -4.33 10.12
CA LEU A 391 -17.30 -3.39 9.60
C LEU A 391 -16.62 -2.60 10.71
N LYS A 392 -17.31 -2.25 11.80
CA LYS A 392 -16.70 -1.53 12.94
C LYS A 392 -15.56 -2.29 13.63
N LYS A 393 -15.43 -3.60 13.38
CA LYS A 393 -14.33 -4.43 13.88
C LYS A 393 -13.08 -4.35 13.01
N LEU A 394 -13.20 -3.82 11.79
CA LEU A 394 -12.06 -3.63 10.90
C LEU A 394 -11.13 -2.61 11.51
N LYS A 395 -9.83 -2.92 11.54
CA LYS A 395 -8.79 -1.95 11.84
C LYS A 395 -8.23 -1.45 10.50
N PRO A 396 -8.49 -0.18 10.10
CA PRO A 396 -7.86 0.36 8.91
C PRO A 396 -6.35 0.51 9.11
N VAL A 397 -5.64 0.75 8.02
CA VAL A 397 -4.21 1.12 8.03
C VAL A 397 -4.08 2.58 8.42
N ILE A 398 -4.83 3.44 7.74
CA ILE A 398 -4.96 4.87 8.04
C ILE A 398 -6.42 5.32 7.98
N LEU A 399 -6.69 6.44 8.62
CA LEU A 399 -7.94 7.18 8.52
C LEU A 399 -7.67 8.64 8.19
N HIS A 400 -8.18 9.11 7.05
CA HIS A 400 -8.03 10.50 6.61
C HIS A 400 -9.30 11.31 6.89
N VAL A 401 -9.19 12.39 7.67
CA VAL A 401 -10.32 13.26 8.04
C VAL A 401 -10.59 14.36 7.00
N ASN A 402 -10.60 13.98 5.72
CA ASN A 402 -10.74 14.90 4.58
C ASN A 402 -12.18 15.39 4.30
N TYR A 403 -13.22 14.67 4.72
CA TYR A 403 -14.62 15.00 4.43
C TYR A 403 -15.32 15.83 5.52
N HIS A 404 -14.64 16.15 6.62
CA HIS A 404 -15.23 16.82 7.78
C HIS A 404 -14.38 18.02 8.20
N PRO A 405 -15.00 19.18 8.51
CA PRO A 405 -14.25 20.39 8.89
C PRO A 405 -13.68 20.32 10.31
N ASP A 406 -14.32 19.60 11.22
CA ASP A 406 -13.93 19.36 12.61
C ASP A 406 -12.85 18.26 12.72
N LYS A 407 -11.74 18.46 12.00
CA LYS A 407 -10.68 17.48 11.81
C LYS A 407 -10.08 16.99 13.13
N LEU A 408 -9.58 17.91 13.95
CA LEU A 408 -8.85 17.57 15.19
C LEU A 408 -9.70 16.77 16.19
N PRO A 409 -10.93 17.17 16.58
CA PRO A 409 -11.77 16.37 17.46
C PRO A 409 -12.06 14.96 16.94
N ARG A 410 -12.27 14.81 15.62
CA ARG A 410 -12.49 13.49 15.00
C ARG A 410 -11.23 12.64 15.00
N MET A 411 -10.05 13.22 14.76
CA MET A 411 -8.78 12.49 14.87
C MET A 411 -8.58 11.95 16.29
N GLN A 412 -8.86 12.76 17.31
CA GLN A 412 -8.79 12.34 18.72
C GLN A 412 -9.79 11.22 19.02
N ALA A 413 -11.02 11.33 18.54
CA ALA A 413 -12.04 10.30 18.70
C ALA A 413 -11.67 8.98 17.98
N ILE A 414 -11.02 9.07 16.83
CA ILE A 414 -10.48 7.91 16.10
C ILE A 414 -9.40 7.22 16.93
N MET A 415 -8.48 7.98 17.54
CA MET A 415 -7.49 7.43 18.47
C MET A 415 -8.16 6.76 19.67
N ASP A 416 -9.15 7.41 20.29
CA ASP A 416 -9.87 6.83 21.41
C ASP A 416 -10.58 5.52 21.05
N PHE A 417 -11.21 5.47 19.88
CA PHE A 417 -11.92 4.28 19.41
C PHE A 417 -10.98 3.11 19.09
N TYR A 418 -10.01 3.32 18.20
CA TYR A 418 -9.16 2.24 17.67
C TYR A 418 -7.95 1.91 18.54
N VAL A 419 -7.53 2.84 19.39
CA VAL A 419 -6.28 2.72 20.16
C VAL A 419 -6.54 2.63 21.65
N HIS A 420 -7.49 3.39 22.19
CA HIS A 420 -7.84 3.35 23.62
C HIS A 420 -9.04 2.46 23.94
N GLY A 421 -9.69 1.88 22.93
CA GLY A 421 -10.79 0.93 23.09
C GLY A 421 -12.12 1.57 23.49
N LYS A 422 -12.23 2.90 23.44
CA LYS A 422 -13.44 3.64 23.81
C LYS A 422 -14.49 3.52 22.69
N GLN A 423 -15.38 2.53 22.81
CA GLN A 423 -16.32 2.14 21.76
C GLN A 423 -17.35 3.23 21.40
N ASP A 424 -17.67 4.12 22.32
CA ASP A 424 -18.60 5.23 22.15
C ASP A 424 -17.93 6.51 21.60
N ALA A 425 -16.60 6.53 21.43
CA ALA A 425 -15.86 7.74 21.07
C ALA A 425 -16.32 8.38 19.74
N LEU A 426 -16.80 7.57 18.79
CA LEU A 426 -17.27 8.06 17.49
C LEU A 426 -18.74 8.48 17.49
N GLU A 427 -19.54 8.12 18.50
CA GLU A 427 -21.00 8.32 18.52
C GLU A 427 -21.44 9.79 18.54
N PRO A 428 -20.78 10.71 19.27
CA PRO A 428 -21.20 12.11 19.33
C PRO A 428 -21.14 12.85 18.00
N PHE A 429 -20.39 12.33 17.02
CA PHE A 429 -20.16 13.02 15.77
C PHE A 429 -21.30 12.80 14.76
N PRO A 430 -21.78 13.85 14.07
CA PRO A 430 -22.71 13.68 12.96
C PRO A 430 -22.04 12.98 11.76
N ASP A 431 -22.87 12.44 10.87
CA ASP A 431 -22.46 11.74 9.64
C ASP A 431 -21.74 12.64 8.62
N GLY A 432 -22.01 13.95 8.67
CA GLY A 432 -21.44 14.95 7.78
C GLY A 432 -21.02 16.18 8.56
N SER A 433 -20.95 17.33 7.88
CA SER A 433 -20.54 18.61 8.47
C SER A 433 -21.68 19.44 9.08
N GLN A 434 -22.87 18.86 9.23
CA GLN A 434 -24.01 19.57 9.84
C GLN A 434 -23.83 19.61 11.35
N TRP A 435 -23.78 20.83 11.88
CA TRP A 435 -23.77 21.14 13.32
C TRP A 435 -25.19 21.20 13.89
#